data_AF-A0A950W328-F1
#
_entry.id   AF-A0A950W328-F1
#
_cell.length_a   1.000
_cell.length_b   1.000
_cell.length_c   1.000
_cell.angle_alpha   90.00
_cell.angle_beta   90.00
_cell.angle_gamma   90.00
#
_symmetry.space_group_name_H-M   'P 1'
#
loop_
_entity.id
_entity.type
_entity.pdbx_description
1 polymer ?
#
loop_
_entity_poly.entity_id
_entity_poly.type
_entity_poly.pdbx_seq_one_letter_code
_entity_poly.pdbx_strand_id
1 'polypeptide(L)'
;MRSGRGYVMVALMTLLMAGTGSAALALSAGPSTGSSSVAAGEVVHHVRQAGPAGVQGVNAPDTGEVIPAGMLAAGAPSPLPPQVIHVSNAWQTSDGAQLVVVYAGGAGDNATNGRFVIVRQSEPAGTQTVNVVDVPATGPVSIINAPTAVTDPTQAELPYRTVAGALGVLRLGDDTATTG
;
A
#
# COMPACT_ATOMS: atom_id res chain seq x y z
N MET A 1 38.51 -0.13 30.58
CA MET A 1 37.69 0.19 31.77
C MET A 1 36.96 1.50 31.56
N ARG A 2 35.65 1.46 31.27
CA ARG A 2 34.59 2.35 31.81
C ARG A 2 33.29 2.05 31.08
N SER A 3 32.46 1.31 31.78
CA SER A 3 31.10 0.93 31.45
C SER A 3 30.16 2.10 31.73
N GLY A 4 29.27 2.43 30.79
CA GLY A 4 28.16 3.37 31.01
C GLY A 4 26.84 2.69 30.70
N ARG A 5 26.23 2.07 31.71
CA ARG A 5 24.87 1.52 31.66
C ARG A 5 23.89 2.66 31.96
N GLY A 6 23.10 3.07 30.97
CA GLY A 6 21.93 3.93 31.17
C GLY A 6 20.66 3.08 31.16
N TYR A 7 20.13 2.80 32.34
CA TYR A 7 18.75 2.33 32.52
C TYR A 7 17.84 3.55 32.47
N VAL A 8 16.73 3.50 31.71
CA VAL A 8 15.56 4.33 32.02
C VAL A 8 14.31 3.45 31.97
N MET A 9 13.62 3.52 33.11
CA MET A 9 12.39 2.84 33.48
C MET A 9 11.16 3.32 32.70
N VAL A 10 10.29 2.35 32.40
CA VAL A 10 8.85 2.26 32.71
C VAL A 10 8.07 3.58 32.84
N ALA A 11 7.08 3.75 31.96
CA ALA A 11 5.84 4.47 32.29
C ALA A 11 4.65 3.65 31.77
N LEU A 12 4.10 2.85 32.69
CA LEU A 12 2.79 2.19 32.60
C LEU A 12 1.73 3.25 32.86
N MET A 13 0.84 3.53 31.91
CA MET A 13 -0.32 4.40 32.17
C MET A 13 -1.59 3.75 31.61
N THR A 14 -2.25 3.01 32.50
CA THR A 14 -3.57 2.42 32.34
C THR A 14 -4.63 3.51 32.49
N LEU A 15 -5.52 3.68 31.50
CA LEU A 15 -6.73 4.49 31.68
C LEU A 15 -7.97 3.64 31.35
N LEU A 16 -8.63 3.17 32.41
CA LEU A 16 -10.00 2.69 32.39
C LEU A 16 -10.94 3.89 32.28
N MET A 17 -11.89 3.86 31.34
CA MET A 17 -13.12 4.64 31.43
C MET A 17 -14.30 3.70 31.20
N ALA A 18 -14.94 3.33 32.31
CA ALA A 18 -16.23 2.66 32.35
C ALA A 18 -17.34 3.72 32.25
N GLY A 19 -18.17 3.65 31.21
CA GLY A 19 -19.37 4.46 31.05
C GLY A 19 -20.61 3.59 31.09
N THR A 20 -21.23 3.50 32.27
CA THR A 20 -22.57 2.92 32.49
C THR A 20 -23.64 3.95 32.16
N GLY A 21 -24.56 3.60 31.27
CA GLY A 21 -25.77 4.37 30.97
C GLY A 21 -26.85 3.47 30.37
N SER A 22 -27.74 2.96 31.23
CA SER A 22 -29.05 2.39 30.91
C SER A 22 -30.10 3.52 31.02
N ALA A 23 -31.30 3.59 30.42
CA ALA A 23 -32.10 2.81 29.46
C ALA A 23 -33.24 3.74 28.98
N ALA A 24 -33.92 3.43 27.85
CA ALA A 24 -35.40 3.35 27.71
C ALA A 24 -35.90 3.43 26.25
N LEU A 25 -36.36 2.27 25.76
CA LEU A 25 -37.55 1.94 24.95
C LEU A 25 -38.26 3.00 24.08
N ALA A 26 -38.43 2.66 22.79
CA ALA A 26 -39.69 2.80 22.06
C ALA A 26 -39.81 1.74 20.95
N LEU A 27 -40.91 0.98 20.96
CA LEU A 27 -41.31 0.00 19.96
C LEU A 27 -41.74 0.69 18.66
N SER A 28 -41.23 0.22 17.52
CA SER A 28 -42.05 0.13 16.31
C SER A 28 -41.67 -1.12 15.52
N ALA A 29 -42.66 -1.98 15.31
CA ALA A 29 -42.57 -3.16 14.47
C ALA A 29 -42.80 -2.74 13.02
N GLY A 30 -41.82 -3.03 12.16
CA GLY A 30 -41.96 -2.96 10.71
C GLY A 30 -41.26 -4.18 10.09
N PRO A 31 -41.90 -4.95 9.22
CA PRO A 31 -41.23 -6.00 8.48
C PRO A 31 -40.58 -5.39 7.24
N SER A 32 -39.25 -5.39 7.17
CA SER A 32 -38.53 -5.28 5.91
C SER A 32 -37.52 -6.43 5.79
N THR A 33 -37.95 -7.45 5.06
CA THR A 33 -37.08 -8.39 4.36
C THR A 33 -36.13 -7.60 3.45
N GLY A 34 -34.83 -7.74 3.69
CA GLY A 34 -33.79 -7.13 2.87
C GLY A 34 -32.40 -7.32 3.44
N SER A 35 -31.97 -8.57 3.60
CA SER A 35 -30.56 -8.89 3.85
C SER A 35 -29.74 -8.57 2.61
N SER A 36 -29.06 -7.42 2.60
CA SER A 36 -27.89 -7.20 1.76
C SER A 36 -26.69 -7.08 2.68
N SER A 37 -26.02 -8.21 2.91
CA SER A 37 -24.67 -8.23 3.47
C SER A 37 -23.73 -7.60 2.43
N VAL A 38 -23.47 -6.31 2.57
CA VAL A 38 -22.42 -5.65 1.81
C VAL A 38 -21.12 -6.02 2.52
N ALA A 39 -20.45 -7.04 1.99
CA ALA A 39 -19.05 -7.30 2.30
C ALA A 39 -18.27 -5.99 2.15
N ALA A 40 -17.28 -5.76 3.04
CA ALA A 40 -16.38 -4.62 2.99
C ALA A 40 -15.77 -4.52 1.58
N GLY A 41 -16.40 -3.70 0.74
CA GLY A 41 -16.04 -3.46 -0.64
C GLY A 41 -14.94 -2.43 -0.65
N GLU A 42 -13.74 -2.93 -0.91
CA GLU A 42 -12.58 -2.18 -1.39
C GLU A 42 -13.01 -1.10 -2.39
N VAL A 43 -12.83 0.17 -2.01
CA VAL A 43 -13.10 1.30 -2.90
C VAL A 43 -11.89 1.46 -3.82
N VAL A 44 -11.87 0.68 -4.90
CA VAL A 44 -10.82 0.80 -5.92
C VAL A 44 -11.13 2.01 -6.81
N HIS A 45 -10.53 3.16 -6.49
CA HIS A 45 -10.56 4.33 -7.36
C HIS A 45 -9.62 4.11 -8.57
N HIS A 46 -10.13 3.47 -9.62
CA HIS A 46 -9.47 3.42 -10.93
C HIS A 46 -9.51 4.79 -11.61
N VAL A 47 -8.51 5.64 -11.36
CA VAL A 47 -8.31 6.85 -12.16
C VAL A 47 -7.60 6.45 -13.45
N ARG A 48 -8.38 6.23 -14.52
CA ARG A 48 -7.82 6.14 -15.89
C ARG A 48 -7.53 7.54 -16.40
N GLN A 49 -6.27 7.95 -16.40
CA GLN A 49 -5.84 9.18 -17.06
C GLN A 49 -5.68 8.89 -18.56
N ALA A 50 -6.66 9.28 -19.37
CA ALA A 50 -6.58 9.19 -20.82
C ALA A 50 -5.68 10.31 -21.36
N GLY A 51 -4.60 9.96 -22.06
CA GLY A 51 -3.76 10.91 -22.78
C GLY A 51 -4.48 11.51 -24.00
N PRO A 52 -4.04 12.69 -24.51
CA PRO A 52 -4.63 13.33 -25.67
C PRO A 52 -4.46 12.48 -26.95
N ALA A 53 -5.54 12.34 -27.70
CA ALA A 53 -5.57 11.57 -28.94
C ALA A 53 -4.90 12.33 -30.10
N GLY A 54 -3.93 11.68 -30.76
CA GLY A 54 -3.65 11.90 -32.18
C GLY A 54 -2.22 12.32 -32.54
N VAL A 55 -1.36 11.33 -32.83
CA VAL A 55 -0.34 11.40 -33.90
C VAL A 55 -0.14 9.99 -34.47
N GLN A 56 -0.29 9.81 -35.79
CA GLN A 56 -0.01 8.54 -36.49
C GLN A 56 1.49 8.36 -36.73
N GLY A 57 2.03 7.23 -36.24
CA GLY A 57 2.82 6.30 -37.07
C GLY A 57 4.26 6.65 -37.41
N VAL A 58 5.13 6.76 -36.41
CA VAL A 58 6.53 6.34 -36.56
C VAL A 58 6.64 5.03 -35.81
N ASN A 59 7.01 3.93 -36.49
CA ASN A 59 7.31 2.66 -35.81
C ASN A 59 8.49 2.93 -34.87
N ALA A 60 8.20 3.20 -33.60
CA ALA A 60 9.22 3.29 -32.58
C ALA A 60 9.89 1.91 -32.45
N PRO A 61 11.23 1.84 -32.32
CA PRO A 61 11.87 0.62 -31.84
C PRO A 61 11.39 0.39 -30.41
N ASP A 62 10.32 -0.40 -30.29
CA ASP A 62 9.59 -0.68 -29.06
C ASP A 62 10.20 -1.89 -28.37
N THR A 63 11.28 -1.65 -27.63
CA THR A 63 11.66 -2.54 -26.55
C THR A 63 11.88 -1.66 -25.35
N GLY A 64 10.86 -1.54 -24.50
CA GLY A 64 11.03 -0.88 -23.21
C GLY A 64 12.22 -1.47 -22.47
N GLU A 65 12.83 -0.65 -21.64
CA GLU A 65 14.00 -1.07 -20.87
C GLU A 65 13.60 -2.14 -19.85
N VAL A 66 14.29 -3.29 -19.89
CA VAL A 66 14.19 -4.30 -18.83
C VAL A 66 14.94 -3.76 -17.62
N ILE A 67 14.19 -3.53 -16.54
CA ILE A 67 14.75 -3.05 -15.27
C ILE A 67 14.70 -4.22 -14.29
N PRO A 68 15.86 -4.71 -13.80
CA PRO A 68 15.88 -5.80 -12.83
C PRO A 68 15.08 -5.45 -11.58
N ALA A 69 14.39 -6.44 -11.02
CA ALA A 69 13.68 -6.30 -9.77
C ALA A 69 14.64 -5.88 -8.64
N GLY A 70 14.28 -4.82 -7.91
CA GLY A 70 15.15 -4.32 -6.87
C GLY A 70 14.53 -3.25 -5.99
N MET A 71 15.05 -3.16 -4.78
CA MET A 71 14.77 -2.05 -3.88
C MET A 71 15.37 -0.77 -4.45
N LEU A 72 14.59 0.31 -4.43
CA LEU A 72 15.10 1.65 -4.68
C LEU A 72 15.93 2.15 -3.50
N ALA A 73 16.89 3.01 -3.79
CA ALA A 73 17.71 3.63 -2.76
C ALA A 73 16.83 4.39 -1.74
N ALA A 74 17.20 4.32 -0.46
CA ALA A 74 16.52 5.10 0.57
C ALA A 74 16.56 6.59 0.22
N GLY A 75 15.41 7.26 0.23
CA GLY A 75 15.29 8.66 -0.18
C GLY A 75 15.17 8.88 -1.69
N ALA A 76 14.96 7.83 -2.49
CA ALA A 76 14.55 7.99 -3.88
C ALA A 76 13.32 8.92 -3.95
N PRO A 77 13.36 9.97 -4.80
CA PRO A 77 12.27 10.93 -4.86
C PRO A 77 10.98 10.21 -5.27
N SER A 78 9.94 10.37 -4.47
CA SER A 78 8.61 9.89 -4.81
C SER A 78 7.91 10.91 -5.70
N PRO A 79 7.36 10.52 -6.86
CA PRO A 79 6.49 11.40 -7.65
C PRO A 79 5.11 11.59 -6.98
N LEU A 80 4.81 10.82 -5.93
CA LEU A 80 3.54 10.88 -5.23
C LEU A 80 3.53 12.03 -4.23
N PRO A 81 2.43 12.79 -4.16
CA PRO A 81 2.31 13.87 -3.19
C PRO A 81 2.29 13.33 -1.75
N PRO A 82 2.89 14.03 -0.77
CA PRO A 82 2.94 13.56 0.62
C PRO A 82 1.57 13.31 1.26
N GLN A 83 0.50 13.95 0.75
CA GLN A 83 -0.87 13.74 1.18
C GLN A 83 -1.39 12.32 0.84
N VAL A 84 -0.79 11.66 -0.15
CA VAL A 84 -1.13 10.27 -0.51
C VAL A 84 -0.32 9.31 0.34
N ILE A 85 1.00 9.48 0.42
CA ILE A 85 1.89 8.55 1.12
C ILE A 85 3.13 9.26 1.67
N HIS A 86 3.51 8.90 2.89
CA HIS A 86 4.82 9.18 3.48
C HIS A 86 5.75 8.00 3.24
N VAL A 87 6.49 8.03 2.14
CA VAL A 87 7.31 6.90 1.66
C VAL A 87 8.44 6.57 2.63
N SER A 88 8.52 5.29 3.02
CA SER A 88 9.62 4.71 3.79
C SER A 88 10.64 4.03 2.88
N ASN A 89 10.18 3.24 1.91
CA ASN A 89 11.01 2.67 0.86
C ASN A 89 10.17 2.31 -0.37
N ALA A 90 10.82 1.85 -1.44
CA ALA A 90 10.16 1.43 -2.66
C ALA A 90 10.88 0.26 -3.34
N TRP A 91 10.15 -0.47 -4.17
CA TRP A 91 10.64 -1.56 -5.01
C TRP A 91 10.19 -1.31 -6.45
N GLN A 92 11.02 -1.67 -7.43
CA GLN A 92 10.68 -1.53 -8.85
C GLN A 92 11.14 -2.73 -9.66
N THR A 93 10.47 -2.96 -10.79
CA THR A 93 10.88 -3.91 -11.83
C THR A 93 10.25 -3.55 -13.17
N SER A 94 10.88 -3.91 -14.28
CA SER A 94 10.31 -3.84 -15.62
C SER A 94 10.74 -5.03 -16.46
N ASP A 95 9.80 -5.63 -17.20
CA ASP A 95 10.09 -6.67 -18.22
C ASP A 95 10.23 -6.08 -19.65
N GLY A 96 10.24 -4.75 -19.76
CA GLY A 96 10.28 -4.02 -21.04
C GLY A 96 8.90 -3.79 -21.67
N ALA A 97 7.84 -4.42 -21.18
CA ALA A 97 6.46 -4.15 -21.58
C ALA A 97 5.63 -3.54 -20.43
N GLN A 98 5.90 -3.98 -19.20
CA GLN A 98 5.26 -3.52 -17.98
C GLN A 98 6.32 -3.04 -16.98
N LEU A 99 6.19 -1.79 -16.55
CA LEU A 99 6.89 -1.24 -15.40
C LEU A 99 5.98 -1.33 -14.17
N VAL A 100 6.51 -1.85 -13.06
CA VAL A 100 5.82 -1.88 -11.77
C VAL A 100 6.70 -1.20 -10.73
N VAL A 101 6.15 -0.22 -10.01
CA VAL A 101 6.80 0.44 -8.88
C VAL A 101 5.87 0.41 -7.69
N VAL A 102 6.38 -0.05 -6.55
CA VAL A 102 5.64 -0.14 -5.29
C VAL A 102 6.30 0.76 -4.28
N TYR A 103 5.57 1.76 -3.79
CA TYR A 103 5.97 2.62 -2.68
C TYR A 103 5.32 2.12 -1.40
N ALA A 104 6.10 1.95 -0.34
CA ALA A 104 5.60 1.55 0.97
C ALA A 104 5.88 2.65 1.99
N GLY A 105 4.94 2.85 2.92
CA GLY A 105 5.08 3.86 3.95
C GLY A 105 3.85 4.02 4.82
N GLY A 106 3.66 5.21 5.37
CA GLY A 106 2.44 5.58 6.10
C GLY A 106 1.44 6.27 5.17
N ALA A 107 0.13 6.08 5.40
CA ALA A 107 -0.89 6.83 4.70
C ALA A 107 -0.76 8.34 5.01
N GLY A 108 -0.74 9.17 3.96
CA GLY A 108 -0.54 10.62 4.09
C GLY A 108 -1.71 11.36 4.75
N ASP A 109 -2.91 10.78 4.68
CA ASP A 109 -4.15 11.28 5.26
C ASP A 109 -4.49 10.64 6.62
N ASN A 110 -3.87 9.50 6.97
CA ASN A 110 -4.07 8.83 8.25
C ASN A 110 -2.82 8.06 8.70
N ALA A 111 -2.01 8.68 9.56
CA ALA A 111 -0.76 8.10 10.05
C ALA A 111 -0.90 6.81 10.88
N THR A 112 -2.13 6.42 11.28
CA THR A 112 -2.36 5.14 11.99
C THR A 112 -2.34 3.93 11.06
N ASN A 113 -2.41 4.15 9.74
CA ASN A 113 -2.41 3.11 8.73
C ASN A 113 -1.08 3.05 7.97
N GLY A 114 -0.66 1.84 7.65
CA GLY A 114 0.33 1.60 6.62
C GLY A 114 -0.31 1.76 5.25
N ARG A 115 0.48 2.13 4.24
CA ARG A 115 0.01 2.26 2.87
C ARG A 115 1.03 1.76 1.87
N PHE A 116 0.55 1.03 0.88
CA PHE A 116 1.25 0.79 -0.37
C PHE A 116 0.61 1.59 -1.49
N VAL A 117 1.42 2.15 -2.37
CA VAL A 117 0.98 2.71 -3.65
C VAL A 117 1.66 1.95 -4.76
N ILE A 118 0.86 1.28 -5.59
CA ILE A 118 1.30 0.41 -6.67
C ILE A 118 1.05 1.15 -7.97
N VAL A 119 2.13 1.50 -8.67
CA VAL A 119 2.10 2.13 -9.98
C VAL A 119 2.44 1.07 -11.02
N ARG A 120 1.55 0.85 -11.98
CA ARG A 120 1.78 -0.03 -13.13
C ARG A 120 1.69 0.78 -14.40
N GLN A 121 2.66 0.61 -15.29
CA GLN A 121 2.70 1.28 -16.58
C GLN A 121 2.90 0.23 -17.67
N SER A 122 2.03 0.29 -18.68
CA SER A 122 2.13 -0.50 -19.90
C SER A 122 2.73 0.39 -20.98
N GLU A 123 3.98 0.12 -21.37
CA GLU A 123 4.68 0.87 -22.42
C GLU A 123 3.96 0.73 -23.77
N PRO A 124 3.60 -0.48 -24.24
CA PRO A 124 2.98 -0.63 -25.56
C PRO A 124 1.61 0.05 -25.67
N ALA A 125 0.89 0.12 -24.54
CA ALA A 125 -0.43 0.75 -24.49
C ALA A 125 -0.36 2.25 -24.14
N GLY A 126 0.78 2.74 -23.65
CA GLY A 126 0.92 4.09 -23.10
C GLY A 126 -0.03 4.36 -21.93
N THR A 127 -0.37 3.34 -21.14
CA THR A 127 -1.33 3.44 -20.03
C THR A 127 -0.66 3.27 -18.68
N GLN A 128 -1.10 4.05 -17.69
CA GLN A 128 -0.69 3.91 -16.30
C GLN A 128 -1.90 3.68 -15.40
N THR A 129 -1.76 2.80 -14.40
CA THR A 129 -2.72 2.61 -13.31
C THR A 129 -2.03 2.82 -11.97
N VAL A 130 -2.78 3.35 -11.01
CA VAL A 130 -2.32 3.55 -9.63
C VAL A 130 -3.34 2.93 -8.69
N ASN A 131 -2.87 2.01 -7.85
CA ASN A 131 -3.67 1.31 -6.86
C ASN A 131 -3.12 1.63 -5.47
N VAL A 132 -4.01 1.76 -4.49
CA VAL A 132 -3.66 2.07 -3.11
C VAL A 132 -4.14 0.94 -2.22
N VAL A 133 -3.24 0.39 -1.42
CA VAL A 133 -3.53 -0.70 -0.49
C VAL A 133 -3.21 -0.23 0.92
N ASP A 134 -4.24 -0.08 1.74
CA ASP A 134 -4.09 0.32 3.15
C ASP A 134 -3.99 -0.90 4.06
N VAL A 135 -3.09 -0.81 5.04
CA VAL A 135 -2.92 -1.82 6.10
C VAL A 135 -3.35 -1.19 7.42
N PRO A 136 -4.58 -1.47 7.90
CA PRO A 136 -5.18 -0.73 9.01
C PRO A 136 -4.44 -0.97 10.33
N ALA A 137 -4.35 0.08 11.16
CA ALA A 137 -3.82 0.01 12.52
C ALA A 137 -2.38 -0.55 12.65
N THR A 138 -1.59 -0.44 11.59
CA THR A 138 -0.19 -0.92 11.58
C THR A 138 0.84 0.20 11.69
N GLY A 139 0.44 1.46 11.50
CA GLY A 139 1.36 2.57 11.22
C GLY A 139 2.15 2.35 9.92
N PRO A 140 3.20 3.14 9.66
CA PRO A 140 4.01 2.99 8.45
C PRO A 140 4.53 1.56 8.23
N VAL A 141 4.56 1.14 6.97
CA VAL A 141 5.09 -0.17 6.55
C VAL A 141 6.34 -0.01 5.68
N SER A 142 7.22 -1.01 5.74
CA SER A 142 8.43 -1.07 4.91
C SER A 142 8.52 -2.42 4.23
N ILE A 143 8.80 -2.42 2.93
CA ILE A 143 9.11 -3.65 2.18
C ILE A 143 10.44 -4.22 2.71
N ILE A 144 10.51 -5.53 2.91
CA ILE A 144 11.70 -6.25 3.36
C ILE A 144 11.94 -7.47 2.47
N ASN A 145 13.20 -7.84 2.25
CA ASN A 145 13.56 -9.04 1.49
C ASN A 145 12.82 -9.16 0.15
N ALA A 146 12.67 -8.03 -0.56
CA ALA A 146 11.97 -8.01 -1.83
C ALA A 146 12.67 -8.94 -2.84
N PRO A 147 11.93 -9.60 -3.74
CA PRO A 147 12.51 -10.44 -4.76
C PRO A 147 13.41 -9.60 -5.67
N THR A 148 14.58 -10.16 -6.00
CA THR A 148 15.56 -9.57 -6.93
C THR A 148 15.41 -10.10 -8.36
N ALA A 149 14.56 -11.10 -8.54
CA ALA A 149 14.19 -11.65 -9.84
C ALA A 149 12.71 -12.02 -9.80
N VAL A 150 11.96 -11.55 -10.79
CA VAL A 150 10.55 -11.87 -10.99
C VAL A 150 10.34 -12.16 -12.47
N THR A 151 9.57 -13.20 -12.78
CA THR A 151 9.22 -13.55 -14.16
C THR A 151 8.05 -12.71 -14.66
N ASP A 152 7.08 -12.44 -13.78
CA ASP A 152 5.95 -11.57 -14.04
C ASP A 152 5.93 -10.46 -12.97
N PRO A 153 6.26 -9.21 -13.35
CA PRO A 153 6.18 -8.05 -12.47
C PRO A 153 4.87 -7.89 -11.72
N THR A 154 3.75 -8.30 -12.32
CA THR A 154 2.41 -8.10 -11.79
C THR A 154 2.00 -9.13 -10.75
N GLN A 155 2.74 -10.24 -10.64
CA GLN A 155 2.44 -11.35 -9.73
C GLN A 155 3.43 -11.45 -8.56
N ALA A 156 4.30 -10.45 -8.37
CA ALA A 156 5.28 -10.49 -7.30
C ALA A 156 4.62 -10.48 -5.92
N GLU A 157 5.27 -11.15 -4.96
CA GLU A 157 4.94 -11.08 -3.55
C GLU A 157 6.03 -10.28 -2.83
N LEU A 158 5.62 -9.24 -2.12
CA LEU A 158 6.51 -8.32 -1.42
C LEU A 158 6.31 -8.49 0.09
N PRO A 159 7.24 -9.18 0.77
CA PRO A 159 7.22 -9.24 2.22
C PRO A 159 7.41 -7.83 2.78
N TYR A 160 6.73 -7.52 3.88
CA TYR A 160 6.85 -6.24 4.54
C TYR A 160 6.85 -6.39 6.06
N ARG A 161 7.25 -5.31 6.73
CA ARG A 161 7.23 -5.19 8.18
C ARG A 161 6.53 -3.90 8.60
N THR A 162 5.70 -3.98 9.64
CA THR A 162 5.04 -2.82 10.27
C THR A 162 5.96 -2.16 11.31
N VAL A 163 5.65 -0.93 11.74
CA VAL A 163 6.41 -0.30 12.85
C VAL A 163 6.35 -1.11 14.15
N ALA A 164 5.28 -1.88 14.37
CA ALA A 164 5.15 -2.78 15.52
C ALA A 164 5.97 -4.09 15.38
N GLY A 165 6.60 -4.31 14.22
CA GLY A 165 7.40 -5.50 13.94
C GLY A 165 6.63 -6.70 13.39
N ALA A 166 5.31 -6.58 13.21
CA ALA A 166 4.52 -7.61 12.55
C ALA A 166 4.97 -7.77 11.10
N LEU A 167 4.90 -9.00 10.60
CA LEU A 167 5.28 -9.35 9.24
C LEU A 167 4.02 -9.55 8.40
N GLY A 168 4.15 -9.25 7.12
CA GLY A 168 3.06 -9.45 6.17
C GLY A 168 3.57 -9.64 4.75
N VAL A 169 2.65 -9.89 3.84
CA VAL A 169 2.92 -10.02 2.41
C VAL A 169 1.93 -9.16 1.64
N LEU A 170 2.44 -8.32 0.74
CA LEU A 170 1.68 -7.65 -0.30
C LEU A 170 1.74 -8.52 -1.56
N ARG A 171 0.59 -8.89 -2.11
CA ARG A 171 0.46 -9.70 -3.32
C ARG A 171 0.04 -8.78 -4.46
N LEU A 172 0.90 -8.63 -5.46
CA LEU A 172 0.62 -7.71 -6.57
C LEU A 172 -0.43 -8.26 -7.55
N GLY A 173 -0.66 -9.57 -7.57
CA GLY A 173 -1.62 -10.19 -8.49
C GLY A 173 -3.07 -9.79 -8.22
N ASP A 174 -3.39 -9.47 -6.96
CA ASP A 174 -4.73 -9.09 -6.51
C ASP A 174 -4.76 -7.81 -5.66
N ASP A 175 -3.63 -7.09 -5.57
CA ASP A 175 -3.49 -5.86 -4.76
C ASP A 175 -3.86 -6.05 -3.27
N THR A 176 -3.68 -7.25 -2.72
CA THR A 176 -4.01 -7.53 -1.32
C THR A 176 -2.79 -7.54 -0.41
N ALA A 177 -2.96 -7.02 0.81
CA ALA A 177 -1.97 -7.12 1.88
C ALA A 177 -2.51 -8.00 3.02
N THR A 178 -1.69 -8.92 3.50
CA THR A 178 -1.98 -9.74 4.70
C THR A 178 -0.98 -9.40 5.79
N THR A 179 -1.43 -9.38 7.05
CA THR A 179 -0.58 -9.19 8.24
C THR A 179 -0.79 -10.39 9.15
N GLY A 180 0.31 -11.02 9.59
CA GLY A 180 0.29 -12.15 10.52
C GLY A 180 0.34 -11.75 11.99
#